data_AF-A0A2N3J8S7-F1
#
_entry.id   AF-A0A2N3J8S7-F1
#
_cell.length_a   1.000
_cell.length_b   1.000
_cell.length_c   1.000
_cell.angle_alpha   90.00
_cell.angle_beta   90.00
_cell.angle_gamma   90.00
#
_symmetry.space_group_name_H-M   'P 1'
#
loop_
_entity.id
_entity.type
_entity.pdbx_description
1 polymer ?
#
loop_
_entity_poly.entity_id
_entity_poly.type
_entity_poly.pdbx_seq_one_letter_code
_entity_poly.pdbx_strand_id
1 'polypeptide(L)'
;MEIKREAAYHEAAHAVLASISKYHAIIGDINLLSYGAGEIYISLSRSKCATGGKPQDPSAQKDKEVARDFATVLCAGFVGEQIASERDSTLTPNPECAKKDHALIEQQLQIASLSKKYDLYQSQARKLLEKHWDTVERVAMYLFANRSATPHQVATIIGAI
;
A
#
# COMPACT_ATOMS: atom_id res chain seq x y z
N MET A 1 -24.95 6.61 3.25
CA MET A 1 -23.55 6.39 3.67
C MET A 1 -22.67 6.61 2.46
N GLU A 2 -21.69 7.49 2.60
CA GLU A 2 -20.89 8.03 1.50
C GLU A 2 -19.49 7.41 1.53
N ILE A 3 -18.95 7.12 0.35
CA ILE A 3 -17.55 6.68 0.23
C ILE A 3 -16.67 7.83 0.70
N LYS A 4 -15.70 7.51 1.56
CA LYS A 4 -14.76 8.49 2.11
C LYS A 4 -13.57 8.67 1.18
N ARG A 5 -13.16 9.91 0.97
CA ARG A 5 -12.01 10.24 0.11
C ARG A 5 -10.71 9.72 0.71
N GLU A 6 -10.64 9.67 2.04
CA GLU A 6 -9.54 9.09 2.81
C GLU A 6 -9.30 7.62 2.46
N ALA A 7 -10.37 6.83 2.31
CA ALA A 7 -10.25 5.43 1.89
C ALA A 7 -9.65 5.32 0.48
N ALA A 8 -9.98 6.25 -0.42
CA ALA A 8 -9.36 6.28 -1.75
C ALA A 8 -7.85 6.58 -1.68
N TYR A 9 -7.43 7.50 -0.81
CA TYR A 9 -6.01 7.79 -0.58
C TYR A 9 -5.28 6.63 0.10
N HIS A 10 -5.93 5.93 1.03
CA HIS A 10 -5.40 4.74 1.68
C HIS A 10 -5.03 3.66 0.66
N GLU A 11 -5.99 3.25 -0.17
CA GLU A 11 -5.77 2.22 -1.17
C GLU A 11 -4.81 2.67 -2.27
N ALA A 12 -4.88 3.94 -2.69
CA ALA A 12 -3.96 4.50 -3.66
C ALA A 12 -2.51 4.48 -3.17
N ALA A 13 -2.28 4.77 -1.89
CA ALA A 13 -0.95 4.74 -1.31
C ALA A 13 -0.36 3.32 -1.31
N HIS A 14 -1.14 2.32 -0.93
CA HIS A 14 -0.75 0.91 -1.06
C HIS A 14 -0.44 0.53 -2.50
N ALA A 15 -1.31 0.91 -3.44
CA ALA A 15 -1.16 0.60 -4.85
C ALA A 15 0.14 1.17 -5.44
N VAL A 16 0.42 2.45 -5.19
CA VAL A 16 1.63 3.12 -5.66
C VAL A 16 2.87 2.47 -5.05
N LEU A 17 2.90 2.22 -3.74
CA LEU A 17 4.05 1.60 -3.10
C LEU A 17 4.25 0.14 -3.49
N ALA A 18 3.18 -0.62 -3.73
CA ALA A 18 3.27 -1.97 -4.29
C ALA A 18 3.80 -1.95 -5.73
N SER A 19 3.49 -0.92 -6.53
CA SER A 19 4.01 -0.81 -7.90
C SER A 19 5.54 -0.65 -7.92
N ILE A 20 6.09 0.18 -7.03
CA ILE A 20 7.53 0.46 -6.92
C ILE A 20 8.27 -0.50 -5.98
N SER A 21 7.54 -1.30 -5.20
CA SER A 21 8.11 -2.33 -4.33
C SER A 21 9.01 -3.27 -5.12
N LYS A 22 10.11 -3.69 -4.50
CA LYS A 22 11.06 -4.63 -5.11
C LYS A 22 10.56 -6.06 -5.18
N TYR A 23 9.55 -6.42 -4.39
CA TYR A 23 9.18 -7.82 -4.16
C TYR A 23 7.67 -8.10 -4.23
N HIS A 24 6.84 -7.06 -4.09
CA HIS A 24 5.40 -7.19 -3.98
C HIS A 24 4.70 -6.59 -5.20
N ALA A 25 3.50 -7.10 -5.47
CA ALA A 25 2.62 -6.59 -6.52
C ALA A 25 1.16 -6.69 -6.08
N ILE A 26 0.32 -5.90 -6.75
CA ILE A 26 -1.13 -5.99 -6.65
C ILE A 26 -1.56 -7.24 -7.43
N ILE A 27 -2.30 -8.13 -6.78
CA ILE A 27 -2.73 -9.43 -7.35
C ILE A 27 -4.24 -9.56 -7.52
N GLY A 28 -5.00 -8.55 -7.08
CA GLY A 28 -6.46 -8.52 -7.19
C GLY A 28 -6.97 -7.08 -7.29
N ASP A 29 -8.26 -6.94 -7.49
CA ASP A 29 -8.89 -5.63 -7.65
C ASP A 29 -8.83 -4.81 -6.36
N ILE A 30 -8.74 -3.50 -6.54
CA ILE A 30 -8.93 -2.52 -5.47
C ILE A 30 -10.41 -2.15 -5.43
N ASN A 31 -11.03 -2.20 -4.26
CA ASN A 31 -12.44 -1.86 -4.09
C ASN A 31 -12.63 -0.89 -2.92
N LEU A 32 -13.37 0.19 -3.16
CA LEU A 32 -13.87 1.08 -2.10
C LEU A 32 -15.24 0.61 -1.64
N LEU A 33 -15.36 0.40 -0.35
CA LEU A 33 -16.55 -0.14 0.30
C LEU A 33 -17.46 1.00 0.76
N SER A 34 -18.77 0.77 0.67
CA SER A 34 -19.80 1.79 0.96
C SER A 34 -19.84 2.27 2.41
N TYR A 35 -19.12 1.61 3.31
CA TYR A 35 -18.96 2.00 4.71
C TYR A 35 -17.68 2.81 4.99
N GLY A 36 -16.97 3.25 3.95
CA GLY A 36 -15.83 4.15 4.07
C GLY A 36 -14.49 3.44 4.31
N ALA A 37 -14.38 2.17 3.94
CA ALA A 37 -13.12 1.43 3.90
C ALA A 37 -12.74 1.11 2.45
N GLY A 38 -11.53 0.58 2.24
CA GLY A 38 -11.15 -0.04 0.99
C GLY A 38 -10.57 -1.44 1.22
N GLU A 39 -10.36 -2.16 0.13
CA GLU A 39 -9.64 -3.43 0.09
C GLU A 39 -8.71 -3.46 -1.12
N ILE A 40 -7.47 -3.87 -0.88
CA ILE A 40 -6.45 -4.14 -1.88
C ILE A 40 -5.77 -5.48 -1.56
N TYR A 41 -5.43 -6.23 -2.61
CA TYR A 41 -4.72 -7.50 -2.47
C TYR A 41 -3.29 -7.37 -2.96
N ILE A 42 -2.35 -7.35 -2.03
CA ILE A 42 -0.90 -7.30 -2.32
C ILE A 42 -0.26 -8.62 -1.88
N SER A 43 0.59 -9.17 -2.75
CA SER A 43 1.33 -10.40 -2.45
C SER A 43 2.72 -10.37 -3.06
N LEU A 44 3.52 -11.38 -2.71
CA LEU A 44 4.81 -11.62 -3.32
C LEU A 44 4.66 -11.83 -4.82
N SER A 45 5.50 -11.13 -5.58
CA SER A 45 5.61 -11.32 -7.02
C SER A 45 6.85 -12.16 -7.32
N ARG A 46 6.63 -13.35 -7.91
CA ARG A 46 7.72 -14.26 -8.28
C ARG A 46 8.75 -13.59 -9.20
N SER A 47 8.29 -12.80 -10.18
CA SER A 47 9.17 -12.10 -11.11
C SER A 47 10.00 -11.00 -10.44
N LYS A 48 9.38 -10.25 -9.52
CA LYS A 48 10.08 -9.23 -8.72
C LYS A 48 11.08 -9.86 -7.75
N CYS A 49 10.70 -10.94 -7.06
CA CYS A 49 11.62 -11.73 -6.23
C CYS A 49 12.80 -12.26 -7.04
N ALA A 50 12.57 -12.83 -8.22
CA ALA A 50 13.64 -13.30 -9.10
C ALA A 50 14.60 -12.17 -9.48
N THR A 51 14.06 -11.01 -9.86
CA THR A 51 14.84 -9.81 -10.23
C THR A 51 15.70 -9.31 -9.06
N GLY A 52 15.17 -9.37 -7.84
CA GLY A 52 15.90 -9.02 -6.62
C GLY A 52 16.77 -10.14 -6.03
N GLY A 53 16.95 -11.26 -6.73
CA GLY A 53 17.78 -12.38 -6.28
C GLY A 53 17.24 -13.11 -5.05
N LYS A 54 15.91 -13.13 -4.86
CA LYS A 54 15.22 -13.77 -3.73
C LYS A 54 14.53 -15.07 -4.15
N PRO A 55 14.19 -15.96 -3.20
CA PRO A 55 13.37 -17.13 -3.50
C PRO A 55 12.05 -16.76 -4.18
N GLN A 56 11.57 -17.59 -5.10
CA GLN A 56 10.33 -17.37 -5.84
C GLN A 56 9.14 -18.15 -5.24
N ASP A 57 9.30 -18.59 -3.99
CA ASP A 57 8.37 -19.41 -3.24
C ASP A 57 8.08 -18.76 -1.87
N PRO A 58 7.13 -19.29 -1.07
CA PRO A 58 6.74 -18.68 0.21
C PRO A 58 7.88 -18.50 1.22
N SER A 59 9.02 -19.20 1.07
CA SER A 59 10.18 -19.01 1.96
C SER A 59 10.78 -17.60 1.87
N ALA A 60 10.52 -16.86 0.77
CA ALA A 60 10.92 -15.46 0.63
C ALA A 60 10.37 -14.55 1.75
N GLN A 61 9.25 -14.91 2.38
CA GLN A 61 8.69 -14.15 3.52
C GLN A 61 9.61 -14.13 4.74
N LYS A 62 10.55 -15.10 4.84
CA LYS A 62 11.56 -15.13 5.91
C LYS A 62 12.75 -14.21 5.62
N ASP A 63 12.90 -13.73 4.38
CA ASP A 63 13.95 -12.78 4.03
C ASP A 63 13.63 -11.42 4.64
N LYS A 64 14.60 -10.87 5.38
CA LYS A 64 14.43 -9.62 6.12
C LYS A 64 14.22 -8.41 5.21
N GLU A 65 14.79 -8.40 4.03
CA GLU A 65 14.60 -7.31 3.06
C GLU A 65 13.19 -7.37 2.47
N VAL A 66 12.73 -8.56 2.10
CA VAL A 66 11.36 -8.80 1.62
C VAL A 66 10.33 -8.36 2.66
N ALA A 67 10.49 -8.78 3.92
CA ALA A 67 9.57 -8.42 4.99
C ALA A 67 9.56 -6.90 5.29
N ARG A 68 10.71 -6.22 5.22
CA ARG A 68 10.80 -4.76 5.43
C ARG A 68 10.14 -3.99 4.28
N ASP A 69 10.36 -4.43 3.06
CA ASP A 69 9.72 -3.86 1.88
C ASP A 69 8.19 -4.01 1.98
N PHE A 70 7.70 -5.19 2.35
CA PHE A 70 6.25 -5.38 2.55
C PHE A 70 5.70 -4.52 3.68
N ALA A 71 6.41 -4.45 4.81
CA ALA A 71 5.98 -3.62 5.94
C ALA A 71 5.87 -2.13 5.55
N THR A 72 6.77 -1.66 4.68
CA THR A 72 6.71 -0.29 4.13
C THR A 72 5.47 -0.12 3.25
N VAL A 73 5.16 -1.08 2.40
CA VAL A 73 3.93 -1.08 1.57
C VAL A 73 2.68 -1.09 2.45
N LEU A 74 2.66 -1.88 3.53
CA LEU A 74 1.52 -1.96 4.45
C LEU A 74 1.37 -0.72 5.35
N CYS A 75 2.45 0.01 5.65
CA CYS A 75 2.34 1.31 6.30
C CYS A 75 1.80 2.41 5.37
N ALA A 76 1.76 2.17 4.06
CA ALA A 76 1.41 3.18 3.07
C ALA A 76 0.00 3.76 3.26
N GLY A 77 -0.99 2.93 3.56
CA GLY A 77 -2.39 3.35 3.62
C GLY A 77 -2.61 4.51 4.58
N PHE A 78 -2.31 4.30 5.87
CA PHE A 78 -2.48 5.35 6.87
C PHE A 78 -1.58 6.57 6.63
N VAL A 79 -0.35 6.36 6.18
CA VAL A 79 0.55 7.48 5.85
C VAL A 79 0.01 8.29 4.67
N GLY A 80 -0.60 7.64 3.68
CA GLY A 80 -1.27 8.29 2.56
C GLY A 80 -2.42 9.17 3.00
N GLU A 81 -3.26 8.69 3.93
CA GLU A 81 -4.31 9.48 4.54
C GLU A 81 -3.76 10.71 5.28
N GLN A 82 -2.68 10.55 6.06
CA GLN A 82 -2.04 11.66 6.76
C GLN A 82 -1.55 12.74 5.80
N ILE A 83 -0.81 12.36 4.75
CA ILE A 83 -0.33 13.32 3.74
C ILE A 83 -1.50 13.99 3.03
N ALA A 84 -2.59 13.25 2.75
CA ALA A 84 -3.79 13.83 2.16
C ALA A 84 -4.41 14.90 3.07
N SER A 85 -4.53 14.63 4.38
CA SER A 85 -5.07 15.59 5.35
C SER A 85 -4.19 16.82 5.57
N GLU A 86 -2.88 16.68 5.41
CA GLU A 86 -1.93 17.81 5.44
C GLU A 86 -2.11 18.74 4.24
N ARG A 87 -2.57 18.20 3.10
CA ARG A 87 -2.81 18.94 1.86
C ARG A 87 -4.24 19.45 1.73
N ASP A 88 -5.20 18.75 2.33
CA ASP A 88 -6.61 19.08 2.36
C ASP A 88 -7.15 18.88 3.78
N SER A 89 -7.27 19.98 4.52
CA SER A 89 -7.70 19.97 5.93
C SER A 89 -9.14 19.53 6.15
N THR A 90 -9.91 19.26 5.08
CA THR A 90 -11.26 18.68 5.18
C THR A 90 -11.23 17.17 5.38
N LEU A 91 -10.09 16.52 5.14
CA LEU A 91 -9.89 15.09 5.31
C LEU A 91 -9.47 14.75 6.72
N THR A 92 -10.02 13.67 7.28
CA THR A 92 -9.69 13.19 8.62
C THR A 92 -9.16 11.75 8.56
N PRO A 93 -7.85 11.55 8.73
CA PRO A 93 -7.25 10.22 8.72
C PRO A 93 -7.91 9.30 9.75
N ASN A 94 -8.15 8.05 9.38
CA ASN A 94 -8.80 7.06 10.20
C ASN A 94 -7.82 5.92 10.56
N PRO A 95 -7.19 5.96 11.76
CA PRO A 95 -6.25 4.92 12.17
C PRO A 95 -6.89 3.53 12.30
N GLU A 96 -8.22 3.45 12.43
CA GLU A 96 -8.93 2.17 12.52
C GLU A 96 -8.86 1.36 11.22
N CYS A 97 -8.74 2.03 10.06
CA CYS A 97 -8.59 1.37 8.76
C CYS A 97 -7.27 0.58 8.69
N ALA A 98 -6.21 1.08 9.33
CA ALA A 98 -4.89 0.47 9.32
C ALA A 98 -4.73 -0.75 10.24
N LYS A 99 -5.76 -1.13 11.02
CA LYS A 99 -5.67 -2.24 11.98
C LYS A 99 -5.32 -3.57 11.30
N LYS A 100 -5.91 -3.84 10.12
CA LYS A 100 -5.63 -5.05 9.34
C LYS A 100 -4.19 -5.03 8.82
N ASP A 101 -3.71 -3.89 8.33
CA ASP A 101 -2.35 -3.75 7.83
C ASP A 101 -1.32 -3.93 8.93
N HIS A 102 -1.55 -3.31 10.11
CA HIS A 102 -0.70 -3.50 11.27
C HIS A 102 -0.64 -4.97 11.68
N ALA A 103 -1.76 -5.68 11.75
CA ALA A 103 -1.77 -7.11 12.06
C ALA A 103 -0.94 -7.94 11.04
N LEU A 104 -1.05 -7.63 9.75
CA LEU A 104 -0.26 -8.27 8.71
C LEU A 104 1.24 -7.91 8.83
N ILE A 105 1.58 -6.66 9.13
CA ILE A 105 2.96 -6.24 9.41
C ILE A 105 3.53 -7.05 10.57
N GLU A 106 2.82 -7.20 11.68
CA GLU A 106 3.30 -7.98 12.83
C GLU A 106 3.61 -9.42 12.46
N GLN A 107 2.69 -10.06 11.75
CA GLN A 107 2.86 -11.43 11.30
C GLN A 107 4.11 -11.56 10.42
N GLN A 108 4.29 -10.66 9.44
CA GLN A 108 5.41 -10.72 8.50
C GLN A 108 6.75 -10.43 9.17
N LEU A 109 6.81 -9.43 10.06
CA LEU A 109 8.02 -9.13 10.83
C LEU A 109 8.37 -10.29 11.76
N GLN A 110 7.38 -10.95 12.37
CA GLN A 110 7.61 -12.12 13.22
C GLN A 110 8.18 -13.30 12.40
N ILE A 111 7.62 -13.59 11.22
CA ILE A 111 8.13 -14.65 10.33
C ILE A 111 9.59 -14.40 9.94
N ALA A 112 9.97 -13.14 9.68
CA ALA A 112 11.33 -12.73 9.34
C ALA A 112 12.25 -12.51 10.57
N SER A 113 11.78 -12.77 11.79
CA SER A 113 12.51 -12.53 13.04
C SER A 113 13.01 -11.08 13.16
N LEU A 114 12.14 -10.12 12.83
CA LEU A 114 12.37 -8.69 12.89
C LEU A 114 11.60 -8.04 14.05
N SER A 115 12.12 -6.93 14.56
CA SER A 115 11.43 -6.09 15.54
C SER A 115 10.36 -5.22 14.87
N LYS A 116 9.31 -4.89 15.63
CA LYS A 116 8.18 -4.03 15.26
C LYS A 116 8.56 -2.54 15.20
N LYS A 117 9.48 -2.17 14.30
CA LYS A 117 9.95 -0.79 14.11
C LYS A 117 9.00 0.00 13.21
N TYR A 118 7.75 0.18 13.62
CA TYR A 118 6.71 0.85 12.81
C TYR A 118 7.12 2.25 12.34
N ASP A 119 7.70 3.07 13.21
CA ASP A 119 8.13 4.43 12.88
C ASP A 119 9.11 4.46 11.69
N LEU A 120 9.99 3.46 11.61
CA LEU A 120 10.92 3.32 10.49
C LEU A 120 10.18 3.08 9.16
N TYR A 121 9.22 2.15 9.16
CA TYR A 121 8.47 1.79 7.96
C TYR A 121 7.50 2.90 7.54
N GLN A 122 6.87 3.58 8.50
CA GLN A 122 6.04 4.76 8.23
C GLN A 122 6.87 5.92 7.67
N SER A 123 8.06 6.18 8.22
CA SER A 123 8.97 7.20 7.69
C SER A 123 9.43 6.89 6.27
N GLN A 124 9.75 5.62 5.99
CA GLN A 124 10.10 5.16 4.64
C GLN A 124 8.92 5.29 3.67
N ALA A 125 7.72 4.87 4.09
CA ALA A 125 6.50 4.99 3.30
C ALA A 125 6.22 6.46 2.98
N ARG A 126 6.29 7.37 3.97
CA ARG A 126 6.09 8.81 3.78
C ARG A 126 7.04 9.37 2.74
N LYS A 127 8.34 9.10 2.86
CA LYS A 127 9.34 9.57 1.90
C LYS A 127 9.05 9.12 0.47
N LEU A 128 8.62 7.86 0.30
CA LEU A 128 8.25 7.32 -1.01
C LEU A 128 6.96 7.94 -1.55
N LEU A 129 5.94 8.08 -0.70
CA LEU A 129 4.65 8.67 -1.06
C LEU A 129 4.79 10.14 -1.44
N GLU A 130 5.54 10.94 -0.67
CA GLU A 130 5.80 12.34 -0.99
C GLU A 130 6.50 12.49 -2.35
N LYS A 131 7.47 11.61 -2.64
CA LYS A 131 8.16 11.58 -3.95
C LYS A 131 7.23 11.23 -5.11
N HIS A 132 6.19 10.43 -4.86
CA HIS A 132 5.27 9.93 -5.88
C HIS A 132 3.84 10.48 -5.71
N TRP A 133 3.69 11.61 -5.03
CA TRP A 133 2.37 12.08 -4.56
C TRP A 133 1.39 12.33 -5.70
N ASP A 134 1.83 12.97 -6.79
CA ASP A 134 0.97 13.23 -7.96
C ASP A 134 0.41 11.92 -8.56
N THR A 135 1.12 10.80 -8.39
CA THR A 135 0.61 9.49 -8.81
C THR A 135 -0.39 8.92 -7.82
N VAL A 136 -0.13 9.08 -6.51
CA VAL A 136 -1.10 8.72 -5.46
C VAL A 136 -2.41 9.48 -5.67
N GLU A 137 -2.34 10.79 -5.90
CA GLU A 137 -3.51 11.64 -6.12
C GLU A 137 -4.32 11.19 -7.36
N ARG A 138 -3.66 10.92 -8.49
CA ARG A 138 -4.33 10.40 -9.69
C ARG A 138 -5.03 9.06 -9.44
N VAL A 139 -4.37 8.13 -8.77
CA VAL A 139 -4.97 6.83 -8.42
C VAL A 139 -6.14 7.00 -7.45
N ALA A 140 -5.99 7.85 -6.42
CA ALA A 140 -7.04 8.13 -5.44
C ALA A 140 -8.27 8.77 -6.09
N MET A 141 -8.08 9.76 -6.97
CA MET A 141 -9.16 10.39 -7.73
C MET A 141 -9.89 9.37 -8.61
N TYR A 142 -9.14 8.50 -9.29
CA TYR A 142 -9.73 7.44 -10.10
C TYR A 142 -10.55 6.47 -9.25
N LEU A 143 -9.99 5.99 -8.13
CA LEU A 143 -10.68 5.07 -7.21
C LEU A 143 -11.92 5.71 -6.61
N PHE A 144 -11.86 6.98 -6.22
CA PHE A 144 -13.01 7.69 -5.68
C PHE A 144 -14.14 7.82 -6.70
N ALA A 145 -13.82 8.12 -7.97
CA ALA A 145 -14.79 8.25 -9.03
C ALA A 145 -15.41 6.91 -9.46
N ASN A 146 -14.59 5.85 -9.58
CA ASN A 146 -14.99 4.56 -10.15
C ASN A 146 -15.33 3.51 -9.10
N ARG A 147 -14.97 3.74 -7.83
CA ARG A 147 -15.13 2.85 -6.67
C ARG A 147 -14.33 1.56 -6.73
N SER A 148 -13.77 1.20 -7.87
CA SER A 148 -12.86 0.06 -8.00
C SER A 148 -11.85 0.27 -9.13
N ALA A 149 -10.77 -0.50 -9.08
CA ALA A 149 -9.79 -0.57 -10.15
C ALA A 149 -9.13 -1.96 -10.18
N THR A 150 -9.00 -2.51 -11.40
CA THR A 150 -8.21 -3.72 -11.63
C THR A 150 -6.71 -3.42 -11.58
N PRO A 151 -5.84 -4.42 -11.34
CA PRO A 151 -4.38 -4.22 -11.38
C PRO A 151 -3.89 -3.58 -12.68
N HIS A 152 -4.51 -3.91 -13.81
CA HIS A 152 -4.17 -3.34 -15.11
C HIS A 152 -4.50 -1.84 -15.19
N GLN A 153 -5.69 -1.43 -14.76
CA GLN A 153 -6.07 -0.01 -14.73
C GLN A 153 -5.15 0.80 -13.83
N VAL A 154 -4.81 0.26 -12.66
CA VAL A 154 -3.86 0.88 -11.73
C VAL A 154 -2.50 1.05 -12.40
N ALA A 155 -1.99 0.00 -13.06
CA ALA A 155 -0.71 0.07 -13.78
C ALA A 155 -0.72 1.14 -14.89
N THR A 156 -1.82 1.27 -15.64
CA THR A 156 -1.98 2.32 -16.66
C THR A 156 -1.94 3.72 -16.05
N ILE A 157 -2.62 3.95 -14.93
CA ILE A 157 -2.63 5.26 -14.25
C ILE A 157 -1.24 5.62 -13.70
N ILE A 158 -0.53 4.63 -13.16
CA ILE A 158 0.83 4.79 -12.65
C ILE A 158 1.84 5.03 -13.79
N GLY A 159 1.54 4.58 -15.01
CA GLY A 159 2.45 4.62 -16.15
C GLY A 159 3.48 3.48 -16.11
N ALA A 160 3.10 2.33 -15.55
CA ALA A 160 3.95 1.14 -15.44
C ALA A 160 3.84 0.18 -16.63
N ILE A 161 2.99 0.51 -17.62
CA ILE A 161 2.73 -0.23 -18.86
C ILE A 161 2.44 0.73 -20.00
#